data_AF-A0A7X8GNQ7-F1
#
_entry.id   AF-A0A7X8GNQ7-F1
#
_cell.length_a   1.000
_cell.length_b   1.000
_cell.length_c   1.000
_cell.angle_alpha   90.00
_cell.angle_beta   90.00
_cell.angle_gamma   90.00
#
_symmetry.space_group_name_H-M   'P 1'
#
loop_
_entity.id
_entity.type
_entity.pdbx_description
1 polymer ?
#
loop_
_entity_poly.entity_id
_entity_poly.type
_entity_poly.pdbx_seq_one_letter_code
_entity_poly.pdbx_strand_id
1 'polypeptide(L)'
;LQSMMWSISLIFVALSFGGIMEACGFLETIIGTLTKGIRKVGTLITAVIGSCIISNIFLGDQYLSLVVPGRMFRNTFQKAGLAPRMLSRTLEDAGTLTSALVPWNTCGAYQTSVLGVGPLVYGPYAFLNWGNPLMAIFLTYMKIGIYWRKEDGSDVVEKKDTFDI
;
A
#
# COMPACT_ATOMS: atom_id res chain seq x y z
N LEU A 1 29.13 -1.98 0.41
CA LEU A 1 28.57 -1.16 1.52
C LEU A 1 27.99 0.17 1.02
N GLN A 2 28.69 0.97 0.19
CA GLN A 2 28.15 2.26 -0.29
C GLN A 2 26.84 2.17 -1.11
N SER A 3 26.54 1.07 -1.81
CA SER A 3 25.32 1.00 -2.66
C SER A 3 24.00 0.95 -1.88
N MET A 4 24.00 0.48 -0.63
CA MET A 4 22.79 0.40 0.21
C MET A 4 22.60 1.64 1.09
N MET A 5 23.62 2.49 1.23
CA MET A 5 23.51 3.72 2.03
C MET A 5 22.48 4.70 1.46
N TRP A 6 22.29 4.72 0.15
CA TRP A 6 21.26 5.54 -0.50
C TRP A 6 19.84 5.12 -0.05
N SER A 7 19.52 3.83 -0.15
CA SER A 7 18.23 3.28 0.29
C SER A 7 18.00 3.47 1.78
N ILE A 8 19.01 3.21 2.61
CA ILE A 8 18.91 3.39 4.07
C ILE A 8 18.65 4.86 4.41
N SER A 9 19.36 5.80 3.76
CA SER A 9 19.17 7.23 4.00
C SER A 9 17.78 7.70 3.61
N LEU A 10 17.24 7.21 2.47
CA LEU A 10 15.87 7.48 2.06
C LEU A 10 14.85 6.94 3.06
N ILE A 11 15.07 5.73 3.60
CA ILE A 11 14.22 5.18 4.65
C ILE A 11 14.24 6.07 5.90
N PHE A 12 15.41 6.54 6.34
CA PHE A 12 15.49 7.46 7.49
C PHE A 12 14.73 8.76 7.22
N VAL A 13 14.97 9.42 6.08
CA VAL A 13 14.28 10.66 5.72
C VAL A 13 12.77 10.43 5.61
N ALA A 14 12.34 9.33 5.00
CA ALA A 14 10.95 8.92 4.88
C ALA A 14 10.26 8.74 6.25
N LEU A 15 10.90 7.98 7.15
CA LEU A 15 10.37 7.71 8.48
C LEU A 15 10.31 8.98 9.33
N SER A 16 11.32 9.84 9.24
CA SER A 16 11.34 11.16 9.90
C SER A 16 10.24 12.08 9.36
N PHE A 17 10.13 12.21 8.04
CA PHE A 17 9.10 13.03 7.40
C PHE A 17 7.69 12.52 7.73
N GLY A 18 7.45 11.22 7.62
CA GLY A 18 6.19 10.61 8.01
C GLY A 18 5.85 10.84 9.49
N GLY A 19 6.86 10.88 10.37
CA GLY A 19 6.67 11.16 11.80
C GLY A 19 6.29 12.62 12.06
N ILE A 20 6.91 13.56 11.33
CA ILE A 20 6.54 14.98 11.40
C ILE A 20 5.11 15.18 10.88
N MET A 21 4.74 14.58 9.75
CA MET A 21 3.37 14.67 9.21
C MET A 21 2.31 14.10 10.16
N GLU A 22 2.64 13.02 10.89
CA GLU A 22 1.77 12.43 11.90
C GLU A 22 1.63 13.37 13.12
N ALA A 23 2.75 13.89 13.63
CA ALA A 23 2.75 14.83 14.76
C ALA A 23 2.01 16.14 14.45
N CYS A 24 2.06 16.62 13.20
CA CYS A 24 1.33 17.81 12.75
C CYS A 24 -0.15 17.56 12.37
N GLY A 25 -0.62 16.31 12.39
CA GLY A 25 -2.02 15.96 12.05
C GLY A 25 -2.34 15.99 10.54
N PHE A 26 -1.34 16.13 9.67
CA PHE A 26 -1.55 16.15 8.22
C PHE A 26 -2.05 14.81 7.70
N LEU A 27 -1.49 13.71 8.22
CA LEU A 27 -1.94 12.37 7.84
C LEU A 27 -3.42 12.19 8.17
N GLU A 28 -3.87 12.57 9.38
CA GLU A 28 -5.26 12.40 9.80
C GLU A 28 -6.24 13.21 8.94
N THR A 29 -5.83 14.40 8.47
CA THR A 29 -6.62 15.22 7.54
C THR A 29 -6.76 14.56 6.16
N ILE A 30 -5.65 14.05 5.61
CA ILE A 30 -5.65 13.37 4.29
C ILE A 30 -6.49 12.09 4.39
N ILE A 31 -6.27 11.28 5.42
CA ILE A 31 -7.02 10.04 5.68
C ILE A 31 -8.50 10.35 5.85
N GLY A 32 -8.84 11.34 6.69
CA GLY A 32 -10.22 11.72 6.96
C GLY A 32 -10.97 12.09 5.68
N THR A 33 -10.28 12.74 4.74
CA THR A 33 -10.84 13.07 3.42
C THR A 33 -10.97 11.83 2.52
N LEU A 34 -9.93 10.98 2.44
CA LEU A 34 -9.92 9.76 1.62
C LEU A 34 -10.91 8.71 2.11
N THR A 35 -11.17 8.66 3.42
CA THR A 35 -12.02 7.67 4.07
C THR A 35 -13.42 8.19 4.38
N LYS A 36 -13.71 9.45 4.07
CA LYS A 36 -15.02 10.06 4.28
C LYS A 36 -16.09 9.26 3.53
N GLY A 37 -17.02 8.67 4.27
CA GLY A 37 -18.11 7.88 3.70
C GLY A 37 -17.73 6.45 3.27
N ILE A 38 -16.48 6.02 3.46
CA ILE A 38 -16.10 4.62 3.26
C ILE A 38 -16.65 3.79 4.43
N ARG A 39 -17.63 2.94 4.14
CA ARG A 39 -18.22 1.99 5.11
C ARG A 39 -18.00 0.52 4.74
N LYS A 40 -17.31 0.25 3.62
CA LYS A 40 -17.11 -1.09 3.06
C LYS A 40 -15.63 -1.45 3.00
N VAL A 41 -15.29 -2.69 3.37
CA VAL A 41 -13.91 -3.21 3.35
C VAL A 41 -13.33 -3.16 1.92
N GLY A 42 -14.10 -3.57 0.91
CA GLY A 42 -13.65 -3.52 -0.48
C GLY A 42 -13.24 -2.11 -0.94
N THR A 43 -14.01 -1.09 -0.56
CA THR A 43 -13.70 0.32 -0.88
C THR A 43 -12.48 0.80 -0.11
N LEU A 44 -12.32 0.41 1.16
CA LEU A 44 -11.12 0.72 1.95
C LEU A 44 -9.85 0.09 1.34
N ILE A 45 -9.89 -1.20 1.00
CA ILE A 45 -8.76 -1.89 0.35
C ILE A 45 -8.43 -1.24 -1.01
N THR A 46 -9.45 -0.87 -1.79
CA THR A 46 -9.25 -0.16 -3.07
C THR A 46 -8.56 1.20 -2.86
N ALA A 47 -8.92 1.94 -1.81
CA ALA A 47 -8.29 3.22 -1.48
C ALA A 47 -6.81 3.07 -1.07
N VAL A 48 -6.48 2.00 -0.32
CA VAL A 48 -5.08 1.68 0.01
C VAL A 48 -4.29 1.34 -1.24
N ILE A 49 -4.81 0.44 -2.08
CA ILE A 49 -4.16 0.03 -3.34
C ILE A 49 -3.93 1.22 -4.25
N GLY A 50 -4.95 2.05 -4.45
CA GLY A 50 -4.83 3.29 -5.23
C GLY A 50 -3.79 4.23 -4.66
N SER A 51 -3.75 4.39 -3.33
CA SER A 51 -2.75 5.21 -2.65
C SER A 51 -1.34 4.68 -2.82
N CYS A 52 -1.12 3.36 -2.79
CA CYS A 52 0.17 2.74 -3.11
C CYS A 52 0.57 2.98 -4.57
N ILE A 53 -0.33 2.79 -5.53
CA ILE A 53 0.00 3.01 -6.94
C ILE A 53 0.35 4.48 -7.21
N ILE A 54 -0.47 5.41 -6.70
CA ILE A 54 -0.19 6.84 -6.76
C ILE A 54 1.16 7.14 -6.11
N SER A 55 1.41 6.59 -4.93
CA SER A 55 2.68 6.74 -4.23
C SER A 55 3.86 6.25 -5.08
N ASN A 56 3.79 5.10 -5.72
CA ASN A 56 4.85 4.62 -6.62
C ASN A 56 5.08 5.53 -7.84
N ILE A 57 4.02 6.15 -8.37
CA ILE A 57 4.13 7.08 -9.50
C ILE A 57 4.83 8.38 -9.06
N PHE A 58 4.45 8.95 -7.91
CA PHE A 58 4.98 10.25 -7.45
C PHE A 58 6.27 10.13 -6.63
N LEU A 59 6.45 9.03 -5.90
CA LEU A 59 7.60 8.77 -5.04
C LEU A 59 8.54 7.82 -5.80
N GLY A 60 9.78 8.25 -6.00
CA GLY A 60 10.78 7.48 -6.76
C GLY A 60 11.33 6.24 -6.06
N ASP A 61 10.69 5.74 -5.00
CA ASP A 61 11.18 4.59 -4.24
C ASP A 61 10.04 3.74 -3.64
N GLN A 62 10.18 2.41 -3.73
CA GLN A 62 9.21 1.44 -3.23
C GLN A 62 8.97 1.55 -1.73
N TYR A 63 10.00 1.81 -0.92
CA TYR A 63 9.83 1.85 0.53
C TYR A 63 8.88 2.96 0.94
N LEU A 64 8.97 4.12 0.28
CA LEU A 64 8.04 5.23 0.47
C LEU A 64 6.60 4.85 0.12
N SER A 65 6.41 4.09 -0.96
CA SER A 65 5.09 3.61 -1.38
C SER A 65 4.45 2.59 -0.45
N LEU A 66 5.22 1.95 0.43
CA LEU A 66 4.69 1.05 1.47
C LEU A 66 4.48 1.79 2.79
N VAL A 67 5.49 2.57 3.21
CA VAL A 67 5.50 3.23 4.53
C VAL A 67 4.46 4.33 4.61
N VAL A 68 4.32 5.18 3.59
CA VAL A 68 3.39 6.32 3.64
C VAL A 68 1.94 5.85 3.71
N PRO A 69 1.42 5.02 2.76
CA PRO A 69 0.07 4.47 2.89
C PRO A 69 -0.08 3.59 4.14
N GLY A 70 0.94 2.83 4.53
CA GLY A 70 0.88 2.01 5.73
C GLY A 70 0.69 2.80 7.02
N ARG A 71 1.36 3.95 7.16
CA ARG A 71 1.13 4.87 8.29
C ARG A 71 -0.22 5.56 8.18
N MET A 72 -0.59 5.99 6.98
CA MET A 72 -1.87 6.65 6.75
C MET A 72 -3.04 5.75 7.15
N PHE A 73 -3.13 4.54 6.63
CA PHE A 73 -4.32 3.72 6.84
C PHE A 73 -4.30 2.91 8.15
N ARG A 74 -3.21 2.92 8.93
CA ARG A 74 -3.08 2.17 10.19
C ARG A 74 -4.24 2.42 11.14
N ASN A 75 -4.51 3.68 11.45
CA ASN A 75 -5.54 4.05 12.42
C ASN A 75 -6.95 3.74 11.88
N THR A 76 -7.18 3.89 10.58
CA THR A 76 -8.46 3.51 9.95
C THR A 76 -8.71 2.01 10.03
N PHE A 77 -7.70 1.17 9.78
CA PHE A 77 -7.85 -0.28 9.88
C PHE A 77 -8.13 -0.72 11.33
N GLN A 78 -7.47 -0.07 12.30
CA GLN A 78 -7.74 -0.31 13.72
C GLN A 78 -9.18 0.09 14.10
N LYS A 79 -9.63 1.29 13.71
CA LYS A 79 -11.02 1.75 13.94
C LYS A 79 -12.05 0.86 13.24
N ALA A 80 -11.72 0.36 12.05
CA ALA A 80 -12.55 -0.58 11.30
C ALA A 80 -12.60 -2.00 11.90
N GLY A 81 -11.77 -2.32 12.91
CA GLY A 81 -11.67 -3.67 13.48
C GLY A 81 -10.97 -4.69 12.58
N LEU A 82 -10.24 -4.24 11.54
CA LEU A 82 -9.50 -5.11 10.64
C LEU A 82 -8.17 -5.52 11.26
N ALA A 83 -7.76 -6.77 11.02
CA ALA A 83 -6.47 -7.25 11.47
C ALA A 83 -5.32 -6.48 10.78
N PRO A 84 -4.23 -6.11 11.49
CA PRO A 84 -3.09 -5.41 10.89
C PRO A 84 -2.46 -6.15 9.71
N ARG A 85 -2.57 -7.49 9.68
CA ARG A 85 -2.16 -8.31 8.53
C ARG A 85 -2.93 -8.00 7.25
N MET A 86 -4.18 -7.53 7.31
CA MET A 86 -4.93 -7.10 6.13
C MET A 86 -4.28 -5.88 5.49
N LEU A 87 -3.89 -4.90 6.30
CA LEU A 87 -3.19 -3.71 5.81
C LEU A 87 -1.85 -4.12 5.21
N SER A 88 -1.03 -4.89 5.94
CA SER A 88 0.27 -5.36 5.43
C SER A 88 0.15 -6.13 4.12
N ARG A 89 -0.80 -7.08 4.02
CA ARG A 89 -1.09 -7.80 2.78
C ARG A 89 -1.45 -6.85 1.65
N THR A 90 -2.34 -5.89 1.89
CA THR A 90 -2.82 -4.95 0.87
C THR A 90 -1.70 -4.04 0.36
N LEU A 91 -0.81 -3.60 1.26
CA LEU A 91 0.37 -2.82 0.89
C LEU A 91 1.30 -3.62 -0.02
N GLU A 92 1.57 -4.88 0.32
CA GLU A 92 2.39 -5.77 -0.52
C GLU A 92 1.72 -6.06 -1.87
N ASP A 93 0.41 -6.26 -1.87
CA ASP A 93 -0.35 -6.58 -3.07
C ASP A 93 -0.28 -5.47 -4.15
N ALA A 94 -0.04 -4.22 -3.75
CA ALA A 94 0.04 -3.07 -4.64
C ALA A 94 1.39 -2.36 -4.66
N GLY A 95 1.90 -1.92 -3.50
CA GLY A 95 3.11 -1.12 -3.38
C GLY A 95 4.35 -1.84 -3.90
N THR A 96 4.51 -3.13 -3.58
CA THR A 96 5.66 -3.91 -4.03
C THR A 96 5.59 -4.20 -5.52
N LEU A 97 4.42 -4.60 -6.02
CA LEU A 97 4.29 -5.07 -7.39
C LEU A 97 4.24 -3.94 -8.42
N THR A 98 3.70 -2.77 -8.08
CA THR A 98 3.57 -1.68 -9.04
C THR A 98 4.81 -0.79 -9.13
N SER A 99 5.74 -0.90 -8.18
CA SER A 99 7.03 -0.19 -8.15
C SER A 99 7.86 -0.43 -9.42
N ALA A 100 7.92 -1.70 -9.84
CA ALA A 100 8.56 -2.17 -11.06
C ALA A 100 8.07 -1.50 -12.36
N LEU A 101 6.86 -0.94 -12.38
CA LEU A 101 6.24 -0.40 -13.59
C LEU A 101 6.58 1.07 -13.81
N VAL A 102 7.20 1.72 -12.82
CA VAL A 102 7.48 3.16 -12.84
C VAL A 102 8.95 3.39 -13.27
N PRO A 103 9.20 4.14 -14.35
CA PRO A 103 10.55 4.30 -14.93
C PRO A 103 11.62 4.85 -13.97
N TRP A 104 11.23 5.75 -13.09
CA TRP A 104 12.12 6.42 -12.14
C TRP A 104 12.13 5.74 -10.76
N ASN A 105 11.45 4.61 -10.60
CA ASN A 105 11.53 3.82 -9.38
C ASN A 105 12.74 2.87 -9.47
N THR A 106 13.41 2.65 -8.34
CA THR A 106 14.55 1.75 -8.18
C THR A 106 14.31 0.37 -8.83
N CYS A 107 13.13 -0.21 -8.64
CA CYS A 107 12.81 -1.53 -9.22
C CYS A 107 12.66 -1.50 -10.74
N GLY A 108 12.06 -0.43 -11.29
CA GLY A 108 11.94 -0.24 -12.74
C GLY A 108 13.30 0.00 -13.40
N ALA A 109 14.17 0.77 -12.75
CA ALA A 109 15.55 0.98 -13.20
C ALA A 109 16.36 -0.33 -13.22
N TYR A 110 16.21 -1.16 -12.19
CA TYR A 110 16.85 -2.48 -12.14
C TYR A 110 16.32 -3.42 -13.22
N GLN A 111 15.01 -3.47 -13.45
CA GLN A 111 14.44 -4.32 -14.49
C GLN A 111 14.85 -3.85 -15.90
N THR A 112 14.96 -2.55 -16.10
CA THR A 112 15.47 -1.99 -17.35
C THR A 112 16.90 -2.43 -17.64
N SER A 113 17.77 -2.49 -16.62
CA SER A 113 19.16 -2.92 -16.81
C SER A 113 19.30 -4.42 -17.11
N VAL A 114 18.40 -5.25 -16.60
CA VAL A 114 18.38 -6.70 -16.85
C VAL A 114 17.71 -7.05 -18.18
N LEU A 115 16.56 -6.45 -18.47
CA LEU A 115 15.75 -6.76 -19.65
C LEU A 115 16.20 -6.01 -20.91
N GLY A 116 17.00 -4.95 -20.77
CA GLY A 116 17.45 -4.10 -21.87
C GLY A 116 16.35 -3.21 -22.48
N VAL A 117 15.14 -3.22 -21.91
CA VAL A 117 13.99 -2.42 -22.34
C VAL A 117 13.35 -1.71 -21.15
N GLY A 118 12.85 -0.50 -21.38
CA GLY A 118 12.28 0.32 -20.31
C GLY A 118 10.89 -0.14 -19.82
N PRO A 119 10.40 0.40 -18.68
CA PRO A 119 9.18 -0.11 -18.04
C PRO A 119 7.90 0.15 -18.83
N LEU A 120 7.89 1.16 -19.71
CA LEU A 120 6.78 1.38 -20.64
C LEU A 120 6.67 0.31 -21.73
N VAL A 121 7.77 -0.41 -22.01
CA VAL A 121 7.83 -1.45 -23.04
C VAL A 121 7.44 -2.80 -22.46
N TYR A 122 8.04 -3.20 -21.32
CA TYR A 122 7.70 -4.48 -20.69
C TYR A 122 6.45 -4.40 -19.80
N GLY A 123 6.09 -3.21 -19.33
CA GLY A 123 5.01 -2.98 -18.36
C GLY A 123 3.67 -3.61 -18.74
N PRO A 124 3.20 -3.52 -20.00
CA PRO A 124 1.97 -4.19 -20.44
C PRO A 124 2.00 -5.72 -20.30
N TYR A 125 3.19 -6.33 -20.37
CA TYR A 125 3.39 -7.79 -20.26
C TYR A 125 3.62 -8.24 -18.82
N ALA A 126 3.75 -7.32 -17.87
CA ALA A 126 3.91 -7.62 -16.45
C ALA A 126 2.56 -8.00 -15.80
N PHE A 127 1.96 -9.09 -16.29
CA PHE A 127 0.59 -9.50 -15.93
C PHE A 127 0.39 -9.71 -14.43
N LEU A 128 1.40 -10.22 -13.72
CA LEU A 128 1.33 -10.41 -12.28
C LEU A 128 1.26 -9.08 -11.52
N ASN A 129 1.98 -8.06 -12.00
CA ASN A 129 2.03 -6.75 -11.37
C ASN A 129 0.71 -6.00 -11.46
N TRP A 130 -0.05 -6.21 -12.55
CA TRP A 130 -1.40 -5.66 -12.73
C TRP A 130 -2.47 -6.55 -12.12
N GLY A 131 -2.34 -7.87 -12.30
CA GLY A 131 -3.34 -8.85 -11.91
C GLY A 131 -3.47 -8.98 -10.40
N ASN A 132 -2.37 -8.88 -9.65
CA ASN A 132 -2.42 -9.07 -8.21
C ASN A 132 -3.20 -7.96 -7.46
N PRO A 133 -2.98 -6.65 -7.69
CA PRO A 133 -3.83 -5.61 -7.13
C PRO A 133 -5.31 -5.79 -7.48
N LEU A 134 -5.61 -6.16 -8.74
CA LEU A 134 -6.97 -6.40 -9.19
C LEU A 134 -7.62 -7.61 -8.50
N MET A 135 -6.86 -8.70 -8.32
CA MET A 135 -7.29 -9.89 -7.59
C MET A 135 -7.50 -9.58 -6.11
N ALA A 136 -6.64 -8.78 -5.48
CA ALA A 136 -6.80 -8.36 -4.09
C ALA A 136 -8.11 -7.58 -3.88
N ILE A 137 -8.42 -6.65 -4.79
CA ILE A 137 -9.70 -5.92 -4.81
C ILE A 137 -10.85 -6.91 -4.99
N PHE A 138 -10.81 -7.74 -6.03
CA PHE A 138 -11.86 -8.69 -6.38
C PHE A 138 -12.18 -9.65 -5.22
N LEU A 139 -11.17 -10.30 -4.64
CA LEU A 139 -11.34 -11.22 -3.52
C LEU A 139 -11.95 -10.53 -2.29
N THR A 140 -11.56 -9.28 -2.03
CA THR A 140 -12.12 -8.50 -0.92
C THR A 140 -13.59 -8.16 -1.16
N TYR A 141 -13.98 -7.77 -2.38
CA TYR A 141 -15.39 -7.55 -2.73
C TYR A 141 -16.23 -8.83 -2.67
N MET A 142 -15.62 -9.98 -3.00
CA MET A 142 -16.22 -11.30 -2.83
C MET A 142 -16.25 -11.79 -1.38
N LYS A 143 -15.74 -10.98 -0.43
CA LYS A 143 -15.68 -11.29 1.01
C LYS A 143 -14.82 -12.51 1.33
N ILE A 144 -13.79 -12.76 0.52
CA ILE A 144 -12.87 -13.88 0.68
C ILE A 144 -11.58 -13.35 1.30
N GLY A 145 -11.17 -13.96 2.42
CA GLY A 145 -9.89 -13.66 3.06
C GLY A 145 -9.82 -12.31 3.78
N ILE A 146 -10.96 -11.83 4.32
CA ILE A 146 -11.00 -10.66 5.20
C ILE A 146 -10.69 -11.11 6.63
N TYR A 147 -9.60 -10.61 7.19
CA TYR A 147 -9.20 -10.88 8.58
C TYR A 147 -9.60 -9.73 9.49
N TRP A 148 -10.36 -10.05 10.53
CA TRP A 148 -10.82 -9.15 11.58
C TRP A 148 -10.02 -9.38 12.86
N ARG A 149 -9.79 -8.32 13.62
CA ARG A 149 -9.10 -8.39 14.91
C ARG A 149 -10.13 -8.49 16.04
N LYS A 150 -10.01 -9.52 16.88
CA LYS A 150 -10.78 -9.64 18.12
C LYS A 150 -10.13 -8.87 19.28
N GLU A 151 -10.91 -8.61 20.32
CA GLU A 151 -10.44 -7.96 21.56
C GLU A 151 -9.35 -8.78 22.28
N ASP A 152 -9.36 -10.11 22.13
CA ASP A 152 -8.34 -11.02 22.66
C ASP A 152 -7.01 -10.98 21.87
N GLY A 153 -6.93 -10.16 20.81
CA GLY A 153 -5.76 -10.05 19.96
C GLY A 153 -5.67 -11.11 18.86
N SER A 154 -6.57 -12.09 18.81
CA SER A 154 -6.63 -13.11 17.75
C SER A 154 -7.23 -12.57 16.45
N ASP A 155 -6.84 -13.19 15.34
CA ASP A 155 -7.36 -12.86 14.00
C ASP A 155 -8.41 -13.91 13.59
N VAL A 156 -9.57 -13.45 13.12
CA VAL A 156 -10.62 -14.33 12.59
C VAL A 156 -11.01 -13.96 11.17
N VAL A 157 -11.39 -14.96 10.38
CA VAL A 157 -11.90 -14.75 9.01
C VAL A 157 -13.41 -14.72 9.07
N GLU A 158 -14.00 -13.58 8.70
CA GLU A 158 -15.45 -13.41 8.66
C GLU A 158 -15.88 -12.80 7.33
N LYS A 159 -17.05 -13.22 6.83
CA LYS A 159 -17.65 -12.68 5.60
C LYS A 159 -18.39 -11.35 5.82
N LYS A 160 -18.01 -10.59 6.86
CA LYS A 160 -18.51 -9.24 7.09
C LYS A 160 -17.86 -8.28 6.08
N ASP A 161 -18.61 -7.33 5.53
CA ASP A 161 -18.12 -6.37 4.53
C ASP A 161 -18.24 -4.91 4.95
N THR A 162 -19.08 -4.62 5.94
CA THR A 162 -19.27 -3.28 6.50
C THR A 162 -18.67 -3.15 7.88
N PHE A 163 -18.26 -1.93 8.21
CA PHE A 163 -17.78 -1.56 9.53
C PHE A 163 -18.24 -0.14 9.84
N ASP A 164 -18.46 0.13 11.12
CA ASP A 164 -18.81 1.44 11.62
C ASP A 164 -17.52 2.14 12.08
N ILE A 165 -17.33 3.38 11.64
CA ILE A 165 -16.22 4.29 12.01
C ILE A 165 -16.82 5.49 12.73
#